data_AF-A0A7S1GPY0-F1
#
_entry.id   AF-A0A7S1GPY0-F1
#
_cell.length_a   1.000
_cell.length_b   1.000
_cell.length_c   1.000
_cell.angle_alpha   90.00
_cell.angle_beta   90.00
_cell.angle_gamma   90.00
#
_symmetry.space_group_name_H-M   'P 1'
#
loop_
_entity.id
_entity.type
_entity.pdbx_description
1 polymer ?
#
loop_
_entity_poly.entity_id
_entity_poly.type
_entity_poly.pdbx_seq_one_letter_code
_entity_poly.pdbx_strand_id
1 'polypeptide(L)'
;KLEQHDTKQLELRREHETDSDSGGDGARETKKKKKQQQQSQFLLKEEDIRPLMNKKDFNNDFDNADDNKDDDNDDNNDEDDNEEEEEMDRVVTLPDDTFSFLISSKPISVPFVSAVMVFALKNVIFYLVLANLINNDVKFNKAGVPVSVDTPVVISQFFAFAISVMTQNDLVSSLILVYQGYSPDMKRVFGRNGHGGGHQAQWIFSFLCAFLDGLFGLAVTFLLIVTSARVLDVLLNFAAVEFVSGLDESGFFLAEKGFLGRANKREADLVAQSTYQLRPRKSKERAAKIRTMGLISVLSIVVALWLYLYLLQVLGHYNVKTLIVQFDDQLHNELGAYSGFYTLQTRSHKGPSQRFRYVEDRIGGGGGKFEYCRKQAVWTFFIDGTDPCDFRNVIAQSDTARTFDLTNLIGAAWFVKRANSDHFVPMPDFVMQVGCQRQRDCAGFGTCIANKCHCHDGYFGFRCEYNEANACSVIQLDERFDTAFPSVRQVSTQYSKLPGTLPGTSAHI
;
A
#
# COMPACT_ATOMS: atom_id res chain seq x y z
N LYS A 1 -14.93 -8.85 35.38
CA LYS A 1 -15.28 -9.61 34.14
C LYS A 1 -14.20 -9.51 33.07
N LEU A 2 -13.56 -8.35 32.84
CA LEU A 2 -12.39 -8.26 31.95
C LEU A 2 -11.15 -8.98 32.53
N GLU A 3 -10.86 -8.84 33.83
CA GLU A 3 -9.71 -9.53 34.45
C GLU A 3 -9.83 -11.07 34.47
N GLN A 4 -11.05 -11.61 34.51
CA GLN A 4 -11.28 -13.07 34.44
C GLN A 4 -11.03 -13.65 33.04
N HIS A 5 -11.00 -12.82 32.00
CA HIS A 5 -10.71 -13.25 30.64
C HIS A 5 -9.20 -13.39 30.42
N ASP A 6 -8.40 -12.51 31.02
CA ASP A 6 -6.94 -12.52 30.87
C ASP A 6 -6.28 -13.65 31.68
N THR A 7 -6.84 -14.04 32.83
CA THR A 7 -6.32 -15.18 33.59
C THR A 7 -6.53 -16.51 32.84
N LYS A 8 -7.66 -16.67 32.13
CA LYS A 8 -7.93 -17.86 31.32
C LYS A 8 -7.06 -17.98 30.08
N GLN A 9 -6.69 -16.85 29.47
CA GLN A 9 -5.75 -16.82 28.34
C GLN A 9 -4.32 -17.18 28.78
N LEU A 10 -3.92 -16.80 30.01
CA LEU A 10 -2.61 -17.17 30.55
C LEU A 10 -2.50 -18.66 30.95
N GLU A 11 -3.59 -19.27 31.44
CA GLU A 11 -3.62 -20.72 31.72
C GLU A 11 -3.55 -21.57 30.45
N LEU A 12 -4.27 -21.18 29.38
CA LEU A 12 -4.20 -21.85 28.07
C LEU A 12 -2.80 -21.78 27.43
N ARG A 13 -2.01 -20.75 27.78
CA ARG A 13 -0.63 -20.61 27.29
C ARG A 13 0.35 -21.51 28.05
N ARG A 14 0.12 -21.76 29.34
CA ARG A 14 0.94 -22.67 30.16
C ARG A 14 0.70 -24.14 29.85
N GLU A 15 -0.51 -24.53 29.45
CA GLU A 15 -0.79 -25.90 28.98
C GLU A 15 -0.11 -26.19 27.63
N HIS A 16 0.14 -25.18 26.81
CA HIS A 16 0.78 -25.36 25.50
C HIS A 16 2.32 -25.45 25.57
N GLU A 17 2.94 -24.96 26.64
CA GLU A 17 4.41 -25.02 26.83
C GLU A 17 4.88 -26.29 27.56
N THR A 18 4.00 -27.01 28.26
CA THR A 18 4.36 -28.22 29.01
C THR A 18 4.44 -29.51 28.17
N ASP A 19 4.01 -29.48 26.91
CA ASP A 19 4.05 -30.63 25.99
C ASP A 19 5.29 -30.65 25.05
N SER A 20 6.26 -29.76 25.24
CA SER A 20 7.38 -29.59 24.30
C SER A 20 8.66 -30.36 24.66
N ASP A 21 8.67 -31.12 25.76
CA ASP A 21 9.89 -31.75 26.27
C ASP A 21 9.69 -33.26 26.57
N SER A 22 9.38 -34.04 25.54
CA SER A 22 9.73 -35.47 25.52
C SER A 22 9.84 -35.98 24.08
N GLY A 23 10.96 -36.65 23.80
CA GLY A 23 11.41 -37.01 22.46
C GLY A 23 10.56 -38.06 21.74
N GLY A 24 10.73 -38.11 20.41
CA GLY A 24 10.28 -39.22 19.58
C GLY A 24 10.06 -38.83 18.12
N ASP A 25 11.02 -39.18 17.26
CA ASP A 25 11.05 -38.96 15.80
C ASP A 25 9.94 -39.67 14.97
N GLY A 26 8.82 -40.06 15.60
CA GLY A 26 7.72 -40.79 14.94
C GLY A 26 6.46 -39.96 14.61
N ALA A 27 6.34 -38.71 15.10
CA ALA A 27 5.06 -37.98 15.07
C ALA A 27 4.91 -36.97 13.92
N ARG A 28 5.94 -36.79 13.07
CA ARG A 28 5.93 -35.75 12.01
C ARG A 28 5.19 -36.18 10.73
N GLU A 29 4.91 -37.46 10.56
CA GLU A 29 4.26 -37.99 9.35
C GLU A 29 2.72 -38.00 9.44
N THR A 30 2.15 -38.12 10.64
CA THR A 30 0.69 -38.15 10.86
C THR A 30 0.03 -36.78 10.82
N LYS A 31 0.75 -35.69 11.17
CA LYS A 31 0.24 -34.32 11.02
C LYS A 31 0.19 -33.85 9.56
N LYS A 32 1.08 -34.33 8.69
CA LYS A 32 1.02 -34.04 7.24
C LYS A 32 -0.17 -34.71 6.55
N LYS A 33 -0.47 -35.98 6.90
CA LYS A 33 -1.63 -36.71 6.34
C LYS A 33 -2.98 -36.10 6.75
N LYS A 34 -3.13 -35.62 8.00
CA LYS A 34 -4.37 -34.96 8.44
C LYS A 34 -4.62 -33.61 7.75
N LYS A 35 -3.58 -32.83 7.46
CA LYS A 35 -3.72 -31.55 6.75
C LYS A 35 -4.07 -31.75 5.27
N GLN A 36 -3.53 -32.80 4.65
CA GLN A 36 -3.84 -33.16 3.26
C GLN A 36 -5.27 -33.70 3.12
N GLN A 37 -5.74 -34.50 4.07
CA GLN A 37 -7.10 -35.06 4.07
C GLN A 37 -8.20 -34.00 4.33
N GLN A 38 -7.89 -32.96 5.11
CA GLN A 38 -8.80 -31.83 5.33
C GLN A 38 -8.90 -30.91 4.10
N GLN A 39 -7.83 -30.80 3.32
CA GLN A 39 -7.80 -30.02 2.08
C GLN A 39 -8.54 -30.74 0.94
N SER A 40 -8.50 -32.09 0.90
CA SER A 40 -9.29 -32.89 -0.03
C SER A 40 -10.80 -32.85 0.26
N GLN A 41 -11.21 -32.76 1.53
CA GLN A 41 -12.63 -32.64 1.90
C GLN A 41 -13.23 -31.25 1.60
N PHE A 42 -12.40 -30.22 1.49
CA PHE A 42 -12.87 -28.88 1.10
C PHE A 42 -13.09 -28.77 -0.41
N LEU A 43 -12.23 -29.40 -1.22
CA LEU A 43 -12.37 -29.42 -2.69
C LEU A 43 -13.55 -30.26 -3.18
N LEU A 44 -13.91 -31.35 -2.49
CA LEU A 44 -15.09 -32.16 -2.83
C LEU A 44 -16.42 -31.47 -2.52
N LYS A 45 -16.42 -30.36 -1.77
CA LYS A 45 -17.65 -29.62 -1.44
C LYS A 45 -17.97 -28.50 -2.44
N GLU A 46 -17.04 -28.18 -3.34
CA GLU A 46 -17.17 -27.13 -4.34
C GLU A 46 -17.71 -27.65 -5.68
N GLU A 47 -17.64 -28.97 -5.93
CA GLU A 47 -18.19 -29.60 -7.14
C GLU A 47 -19.71 -29.87 -7.09
N ASP A 48 -20.35 -29.81 -5.91
CA ASP A 48 -21.78 -30.12 -5.74
C ASP A 48 -22.72 -28.91 -5.95
N ILE A 49 -22.22 -27.73 -6.36
CA ILE A 49 -23.03 -26.52 -6.61
C ILE A 49 -22.94 -26.06 -8.08
N ARG A 50 -22.92 -27.01 -9.02
CA ARG A 50 -23.35 -26.74 -10.41
C ARG A 50 -24.24 -27.86 -10.94
N PRO A 51 -25.55 -27.63 -10.94
CA PRO A 51 -26.29 -28.01 -12.14
C PRO A 51 -27.20 -26.86 -12.62
N LEU A 52 -27.37 -26.79 -13.95
CA LEU A 52 -28.21 -25.86 -14.72
C LEU A 52 -27.49 -24.65 -15.33
N MET A 53 -26.59 -24.91 -16.27
CA MET A 53 -26.72 -24.22 -17.56
C MET A 53 -26.82 -25.24 -18.69
N ASN A 54 -27.82 -24.98 -19.50
CA ASN A 54 -28.46 -25.89 -20.41
C ASN A 54 -27.63 -26.06 -21.68
N LYS A 55 -27.45 -27.32 -22.06
CA LYS A 55 -26.82 -27.80 -23.27
C LYS A 55 -27.72 -27.37 -24.44
N LYS A 56 -27.25 -26.45 -25.28
CA LYS A 56 -27.82 -26.28 -26.62
C LYS A 56 -26.84 -26.86 -27.63
N ASP A 57 -27.36 -27.85 -28.31
CA ASP A 57 -26.83 -28.68 -29.37
C ASP A 57 -25.93 -27.92 -30.36
N PHE A 58 -24.71 -28.43 -30.51
CA PHE A 58 -23.88 -28.21 -31.69
C PHE A 58 -23.55 -29.60 -32.24
N ASN A 59 -24.46 -30.11 -33.07
CA ASN A 59 -24.15 -31.17 -34.01
C ASN A 59 -23.36 -30.52 -35.14
N ASN A 60 -22.07 -30.83 -35.25
CA ASN A 60 -21.38 -30.75 -36.52
C ASN A 60 -21.05 -32.18 -36.95
N ASP A 61 -21.81 -32.63 -37.92
CA ASP A 61 -21.47 -33.75 -38.79
C ASP A 61 -20.11 -33.44 -39.43
N PHE A 62 -19.14 -34.33 -39.20
CA PHE A 62 -17.85 -34.31 -39.88
C PHE A 62 -17.82 -35.57 -40.74
N ASP A 63 -18.46 -35.48 -41.91
CA ASP A 63 -18.35 -36.49 -42.95
C ASP A 63 -17.16 -36.18 -43.85
N ASN A 64 -16.36 -37.23 -44.04
CA ASN A 64 -15.27 -37.35 -44.99
C ASN A 64 -15.72 -37.06 -46.43
N ALA A 65 -14.85 -36.45 -47.23
CA ALA A 65 -14.66 -36.86 -48.61
C ALA A 65 -13.24 -36.50 -49.09
N ASP A 66 -12.56 -37.56 -49.51
CA ASP A 66 -11.36 -37.57 -50.33
C ASP A 66 -11.56 -36.92 -51.71
N ASP A 67 -10.40 -36.69 -52.35
CA ASP A 67 -10.10 -36.82 -53.78
C ASP A 67 -10.16 -35.59 -54.72
N ASN A 68 -8.95 -35.27 -55.18
CA ASN A 68 -8.53 -35.02 -56.56
C ASN A 68 -9.25 -33.96 -57.41
N LYS A 69 -8.49 -32.93 -57.80
CA LYS A 69 -8.00 -32.77 -59.18
C LYS A 69 -7.12 -31.54 -59.35
N ASP A 70 -5.95 -31.77 -59.92
CA ASP A 70 -5.21 -30.80 -60.73
C ASP A 70 -6.07 -30.41 -61.96
N ASP A 71 -6.10 -29.14 -62.33
CA ASP A 71 -5.85 -28.69 -63.70
C ASP A 71 -5.96 -27.16 -63.80
N ASP A 72 -5.13 -26.65 -64.70
CA ASP A 72 -4.81 -25.27 -65.03
C ASP A 72 -5.99 -24.36 -65.41
N ASN A 73 -5.63 -23.07 -65.50
CA ASN A 73 -6.09 -22.05 -66.45
C ASN A 73 -7.06 -20.94 -65.99
N ASP A 74 -6.51 -19.74 -66.21
CA ASP A 74 -7.11 -18.56 -66.85
C ASP A 74 -8.22 -17.77 -66.16
N ASP A 75 -7.85 -16.49 -66.01
CA ASP A 75 -8.63 -15.30 -66.34
C ASP A 75 -9.88 -14.97 -65.54
N ASN A 76 -9.79 -13.78 -64.93
CA ASN A 76 -10.84 -12.78 -64.84
C ASN A 76 -12.19 -13.27 -64.30
N ASN A 77 -12.38 -13.08 -63.00
CA ASN A 77 -13.46 -12.21 -62.55
C ASN A 77 -13.08 -11.65 -61.19
N ASP A 78 -12.95 -10.33 -61.13
CA ASP A 78 -13.18 -9.55 -59.94
C ASP A 78 -14.65 -9.79 -59.50
N GLU A 79 -14.90 -10.95 -58.88
CA GLU A 79 -16.04 -11.14 -58.00
C GLU A 79 -15.74 -10.29 -56.77
N ASP A 80 -16.03 -8.99 -56.95
CA ASP A 80 -16.22 -7.99 -55.92
C ASP A 80 -17.43 -8.48 -55.11
N ASP A 81 -17.18 -9.50 -54.29
CA ASP A 81 -18.03 -10.05 -53.25
C ASP A 81 -18.31 -8.90 -52.28
N ASN A 82 -19.23 -8.03 -52.72
CA ASN A 82 -20.15 -7.31 -51.88
C ASN A 82 -20.99 -8.39 -51.19
N GLU A 83 -20.37 -9.13 -50.28
CA GLU A 83 -21.04 -9.55 -49.06
C GLU A 83 -21.58 -8.25 -48.47
N GLU A 84 -22.79 -7.89 -48.90
CA GLU A 84 -23.71 -7.08 -48.13
C GLU A 84 -23.88 -7.85 -46.83
N GLU A 85 -22.91 -7.69 -45.91
CA GLU A 85 -23.02 -8.04 -44.50
C GLU A 85 -24.32 -7.37 -44.08
N GLU A 86 -25.41 -8.15 -44.08
CA GLU A 86 -26.71 -7.68 -43.60
C GLU A 86 -26.42 -7.05 -42.25
N GLU A 87 -26.56 -5.73 -42.21
CA GLU A 87 -26.19 -4.87 -41.11
C GLU A 87 -27.21 -5.12 -40.00
N MET A 88 -27.15 -6.29 -39.39
CA MET A 88 -28.10 -6.77 -38.39
C MET A 88 -28.03 -5.79 -37.22
N ASP A 89 -29.12 -5.03 -37.06
CA ASP A 89 -29.27 -4.03 -36.01
C ASP A 89 -28.82 -4.64 -34.68
N ARG A 90 -27.74 -4.10 -34.12
CA ARG A 90 -27.21 -4.59 -32.85
C ARG A 90 -28.18 -4.22 -31.75
N VAL A 91 -28.89 -5.24 -31.29
CA VAL A 91 -29.72 -5.23 -30.09
C VAL A 91 -28.78 -5.13 -28.88
N VAL A 92 -28.84 -4.02 -28.13
CA VAL A 92 -28.03 -3.80 -26.93
C VAL A 92 -28.94 -3.66 -25.71
N THR A 93 -28.51 -4.25 -24.60
CA THR A 93 -29.13 -4.11 -23.28
C THR A 93 -28.33 -3.11 -22.43
N LEU A 94 -29.01 -2.46 -21.49
CA LEU A 94 -28.33 -1.69 -20.46
C LEU A 94 -27.55 -2.64 -19.54
N PRO A 95 -26.46 -2.18 -18.90
CA PRO A 95 -25.75 -2.98 -17.90
C PRO A 95 -26.65 -3.29 -16.70
N ASP A 96 -26.48 -4.48 -16.13
CA ASP A 96 -27.24 -4.95 -14.96
C ASP A 96 -26.70 -4.35 -13.65
N ASP A 97 -26.66 -3.02 -13.58
CA ASP A 97 -26.16 -2.23 -12.46
C ASP A 97 -27.22 -1.26 -11.91
N THR A 98 -26.99 -0.71 -10.72
CA THR A 98 -27.94 0.26 -10.14
C THR A 98 -27.96 1.59 -10.89
N PHE A 99 -26.93 1.93 -11.67
CA PHE A 99 -26.91 3.14 -12.48
C PHE A 99 -27.96 3.06 -13.60
N SER A 100 -28.25 1.88 -14.14
CA SER A 100 -29.36 1.66 -15.07
C SER A 100 -30.72 2.07 -14.50
N PHE A 101 -30.93 2.00 -13.17
CA PHE A 101 -32.14 2.55 -12.56
C PHE A 101 -32.19 4.08 -12.62
N LEU A 102 -31.06 4.78 -12.58
CA LEU A 102 -31.02 6.24 -12.72
C LEU A 102 -31.46 6.67 -14.14
N ILE A 103 -31.24 5.81 -15.13
CA ILE A 103 -31.67 6.00 -16.52
C ILE A 103 -33.15 5.63 -16.70
N SER A 104 -33.56 4.44 -16.23
CA SER A 104 -34.90 3.89 -16.53
C SER A 104 -36.03 4.52 -15.71
N SER A 105 -35.74 4.90 -14.47
CA SER A 105 -36.78 5.23 -13.49
C SER A 105 -37.09 6.73 -13.42
N LYS A 106 -38.28 7.05 -12.89
CA LYS A 106 -38.68 8.46 -12.65
C LYS A 106 -37.78 9.06 -11.56
N PRO A 107 -37.37 10.34 -11.66
CA PRO A 107 -36.67 11.01 -10.57
C PRO A 107 -37.46 10.86 -9.27
N ILE A 108 -36.78 10.55 -8.16
CA ILE A 108 -37.37 10.41 -6.82
C ILE A 108 -38.29 9.17 -6.67
N SER A 109 -38.41 8.32 -7.70
CA SER A 109 -39.06 7.01 -7.53
C SER A 109 -38.25 6.09 -6.60
N VAL A 110 -38.88 5.06 -6.04
CA VAL A 110 -38.20 4.09 -5.15
C VAL A 110 -36.94 3.47 -5.81
N PRO A 111 -36.97 3.06 -7.10
CA PRO A 111 -35.78 2.57 -7.80
C PRO A 111 -34.67 3.61 -7.91
N PHE A 112 -35.03 4.85 -8.29
CA PHE A 112 -34.08 5.96 -8.35
C PHE A 112 -33.39 6.21 -7.00
N VAL A 113 -34.18 6.30 -5.92
CA VAL A 113 -33.66 6.53 -4.57
C VAL A 113 -32.78 5.37 -4.12
N SER A 114 -33.13 4.13 -4.45
CA SER A 114 -32.31 2.97 -4.11
C SER A 114 -30.94 2.99 -4.82
N ALA A 115 -30.89 3.37 -6.10
CA ALA A 115 -29.62 3.53 -6.81
C ALA A 115 -28.75 4.64 -6.20
N VAL A 116 -29.34 5.79 -5.89
CA VAL A 116 -28.63 6.89 -5.21
C VAL A 116 -28.13 6.45 -3.83
N MET A 117 -28.90 5.65 -3.09
CA MET A 117 -28.49 5.12 -1.79
C MET A 117 -27.29 4.17 -1.92
N VAL A 118 -27.29 3.26 -2.89
CA VAL A 118 -26.17 2.33 -3.13
C VAL A 118 -24.91 3.09 -3.53
N PHE A 119 -25.03 4.04 -4.47
CA PHE A 119 -23.94 4.95 -4.84
C PHE A 119 -23.40 5.74 -3.62
N ALA A 120 -24.28 6.32 -2.81
CA ALA A 120 -23.88 7.04 -1.61
C ALA A 120 -23.18 6.14 -0.58
N LEU A 121 -23.68 4.92 -0.36
CA LEU A 121 -23.08 3.95 0.54
C LEU A 121 -21.65 3.58 0.09
N LYS A 122 -21.49 3.26 -1.20
CA LYS A 122 -20.19 2.95 -1.80
C LYS A 122 -19.20 4.10 -1.64
N ASN A 123 -19.63 5.33 -1.95
CA ASN A 123 -18.81 6.53 -1.79
C ASN A 123 -18.46 6.84 -0.33
N VAL A 124 -19.37 6.58 0.63
CA VAL A 124 -19.07 6.71 2.06
C VAL A 124 -17.98 5.71 2.48
N ILE A 125 -18.06 4.45 2.03
CA ILE A 125 -17.03 3.44 2.33
C ILE A 125 -15.68 3.87 1.75
N PHE A 126 -15.63 4.27 0.48
CA PHE A 126 -14.40 4.78 -0.14
C PHE A 126 -13.86 6.02 0.58
N TYR A 127 -14.71 6.95 1.01
CA TYR A 127 -14.28 8.10 1.80
C TYR A 127 -13.71 7.70 3.16
N LEU A 128 -14.31 6.72 3.85
CA LEU A 128 -13.79 6.21 5.12
C LEU A 128 -12.41 5.57 4.95
N VAL A 129 -12.23 4.76 3.90
CA VAL A 129 -10.92 4.17 3.57
C VAL A 129 -9.91 5.28 3.27
N LEU A 130 -10.28 6.26 2.44
CA LEU A 130 -9.41 7.38 2.09
C LEU A 130 -9.04 8.24 3.31
N ALA A 131 -10.01 8.54 4.18
CA ALA A 131 -9.79 9.29 5.41
C ALA A 131 -8.82 8.55 6.34
N ASN A 132 -8.96 7.22 6.46
CA ASN A 132 -8.04 6.40 7.23
C ASN A 132 -6.61 6.42 6.66
N LEU A 133 -6.45 6.45 5.34
CA LEU A 133 -5.13 6.55 4.69
C LEU A 133 -4.48 7.93 4.84
N ILE A 134 -5.27 9.01 4.82
CA ILE A 134 -4.77 10.39 4.92
C ILE A 134 -4.52 10.82 6.38
N ASN A 135 -5.19 10.19 7.36
CA ASN A 135 -5.07 10.56 8.77
C ASN A 135 -3.76 10.08 9.43
N ASN A 136 -2.71 9.81 8.65
CA ASN A 136 -1.39 9.54 9.19
C ASN A 136 -0.80 10.85 9.71
N ASP A 137 -0.57 10.89 11.01
CA ASP A 137 -0.13 12.06 11.80
C ASP A 137 1.26 12.63 11.43
N VAL A 138 1.91 12.05 10.41
CA VAL A 138 3.28 12.36 10.01
C VAL A 138 3.30 13.53 9.01
N LYS A 139 3.80 14.69 9.46
CA LYS A 139 3.82 15.94 8.67
C LYS A 139 4.43 15.82 7.27
N PHE A 140 5.45 14.98 7.11
CA PHE A 140 6.21 14.84 5.85
C PHE A 140 5.69 13.72 4.95
N ASN A 141 4.78 12.88 5.46
CA ASN A 141 4.28 11.72 4.76
C ASN A 141 2.83 11.44 5.17
N LYS A 142 1.94 12.40 4.88
CA LYS A 142 0.51 12.31 5.23
C LYS A 142 -0.18 11.09 4.62
N ALA A 143 0.26 10.67 3.44
CA ALA A 143 -0.30 9.50 2.76
C ALA A 143 0.30 8.18 3.28
N GLY A 144 1.31 8.20 4.15
CA GLY A 144 1.95 6.96 4.63
C GLY A 144 2.68 6.18 3.53
N VAL A 145 3.18 6.86 2.49
CA VAL A 145 3.92 6.21 1.40
C VAL A 145 5.23 5.65 1.96
N PRO A 146 5.49 4.33 1.89
CA PRO A 146 6.72 3.76 2.41
C PRO A 146 7.93 4.41 1.75
N VAL A 147 8.97 4.67 2.53
CA VAL A 147 10.21 5.30 2.05
C VAL A 147 10.89 4.45 0.98
N SER A 148 10.80 3.13 1.15
CA SER A 148 11.45 2.14 0.34
C SER A 148 10.61 0.88 0.34
N VAL A 149 10.47 0.27 -0.83
CA VAL A 149 9.72 -0.98 -1.03
C VAL A 149 10.64 -2.01 -1.66
N ASP A 150 10.49 -3.27 -1.22
CA ASP A 150 11.25 -4.38 -1.76
C ASP A 150 10.88 -4.60 -3.24
N THR A 151 11.83 -5.07 -4.06
CA THR A 151 11.60 -5.31 -5.50
C THR A 151 10.38 -6.19 -5.81
N PRO A 152 10.09 -7.28 -5.06
CA PRO A 152 8.87 -8.06 -5.27
C PRO A 152 7.58 -7.25 -5.06
N VAL A 153 7.58 -6.30 -4.13
CA VAL A 153 6.44 -5.40 -3.87
C VAL A 153 6.26 -4.46 -5.06
N VAL A 154 7.34 -3.86 -5.56
CA VAL A 154 7.31 -2.99 -6.76
C VAL A 154 6.70 -3.71 -7.97
N ILE A 155 7.14 -4.95 -8.22
CA ILE A 155 6.61 -5.78 -9.33
C ILE A 155 5.12 -6.07 -9.09
N SER A 156 4.75 -6.45 -7.87
CA SER A 156 3.35 -6.75 -7.51
C SER A 156 2.46 -5.52 -7.66
N GLN A 157 2.93 -4.34 -7.26
CA GLN A 157 2.22 -3.08 -7.43
C GLN A 157 1.95 -2.78 -8.91
N PHE A 158 2.94 -2.96 -9.79
CA PHE A 158 2.77 -2.76 -11.23
C PHE A 158 1.65 -3.63 -11.82
N PHE A 159 1.64 -4.93 -11.51
CA PHE A 159 0.57 -5.83 -11.95
C PHE A 159 -0.78 -5.49 -11.32
N ALA A 160 -0.80 -5.11 -10.03
CA ALA A 160 -2.01 -4.72 -9.34
C ALA A 160 -2.69 -3.50 -10.00
N PHE A 161 -1.94 -2.52 -10.51
CA PHE A 161 -2.54 -1.41 -11.27
C PHE A 161 -3.14 -1.86 -12.59
N ALA A 162 -2.46 -2.74 -13.34
CA ALA A 162 -3.00 -3.27 -14.59
C ALA A 162 -4.32 -4.02 -14.34
N ILE A 163 -4.34 -4.89 -13.32
CA ILE A 163 -5.54 -5.63 -12.92
C ILE A 163 -6.63 -4.66 -12.44
N SER A 164 -6.32 -3.70 -11.57
CA SER A 164 -7.29 -2.73 -11.06
C SER A 164 -7.95 -1.89 -12.15
N VAL A 165 -7.21 -1.47 -13.18
CA VAL A 165 -7.82 -0.74 -14.31
C VAL A 165 -8.70 -1.67 -15.16
N MET A 166 -8.34 -2.95 -15.28
CA MET A 166 -9.11 -3.94 -16.03
C MET A 166 -10.37 -4.40 -15.30
N THR A 167 -10.36 -4.49 -13.96
CA THR A 167 -11.50 -4.96 -13.15
C THR A 167 -12.48 -3.86 -12.78
N GLN A 168 -12.15 -2.57 -13.00
CA GLN A 168 -13.06 -1.46 -12.68
C GLN A 168 -14.24 -1.38 -13.68
N ASN A 169 -15.27 -2.20 -13.46
CA ASN A 169 -16.46 -2.31 -14.31
C ASN A 169 -17.16 -0.95 -14.50
N ASP A 170 -17.31 -0.13 -13.46
CA ASP A 170 -17.97 1.19 -13.54
C ASP A 170 -17.31 2.13 -14.58
N LEU A 171 -15.98 2.13 -14.62
CA LEU A 171 -15.22 2.95 -15.55
C LEU A 171 -15.37 2.43 -16.99
N VAL A 172 -15.33 1.12 -17.16
CA VAL A 172 -15.53 0.46 -18.47
C VAL A 172 -16.95 0.73 -18.98
N SER A 173 -17.96 0.51 -18.15
CA SER A 173 -19.38 0.71 -18.48
C SER A 173 -19.68 2.17 -18.80
N SER A 174 -19.12 3.13 -18.03
CA SER A 174 -19.28 4.55 -18.32
C SER A 174 -18.61 4.99 -19.63
N LEU A 175 -17.42 4.47 -19.96
CA LEU A 175 -16.78 4.70 -21.26
C LEU A 175 -17.61 4.13 -22.43
N ILE A 176 -18.21 2.94 -22.23
CA ILE A 176 -19.12 2.33 -23.21
C ILE A 176 -20.36 3.21 -23.41
N LEU A 177 -20.96 3.70 -22.33
CA LEU A 177 -22.13 4.60 -22.39
C LEU A 177 -21.80 5.90 -23.16
N VAL A 178 -20.67 6.56 -22.86
CA VAL A 178 -20.23 7.76 -23.60
C VAL A 178 -20.09 7.48 -25.08
N TYR A 179 -19.47 6.35 -25.42
CA TYR A 179 -19.24 5.98 -26.80
C TYR A 179 -20.54 5.73 -27.56
N GLN A 180 -21.48 4.99 -26.94
CA GLN A 180 -22.79 4.71 -27.50
C GLN A 180 -23.59 6.00 -27.71
N GLY A 181 -23.43 6.97 -26.80
CA GLY A 181 -24.12 8.24 -26.82
C GLY A 181 -25.62 8.08 -26.53
N TYR A 182 -26.33 9.20 -26.55
CA TYR A 182 -27.77 9.23 -26.30
C TYR A 182 -28.55 8.88 -27.59
N SER A 183 -29.24 7.74 -27.62
CA SER A 183 -30.09 7.36 -28.75
C SER A 183 -31.56 7.80 -28.55
N PRO A 184 -32.26 8.23 -29.62
CA PRO A 184 -33.68 8.55 -29.53
C PRO A 184 -34.55 7.32 -29.24
N ASP A 185 -34.10 6.11 -29.60
CA ASP A 185 -34.81 4.86 -29.29
C ASP A 185 -34.77 4.52 -27.81
N MET A 186 -33.68 4.85 -27.12
CA MET A 186 -33.63 4.80 -25.65
C MET A 186 -34.74 5.67 -25.02
N LYS A 187 -35.01 6.85 -25.60
CA LYS A 187 -36.15 7.70 -25.17
C LYS A 187 -37.50 7.01 -25.43
N ARG A 188 -37.65 6.20 -26.48
CA ARG A 188 -38.91 5.50 -26.77
C ARG A 188 -39.16 4.35 -25.79
N VAL A 189 -38.12 3.60 -25.45
CA VAL A 189 -38.19 2.44 -24.55
C VAL A 189 -38.41 2.89 -23.11
N PHE A 190 -37.60 3.84 -22.61
CA PHE A 190 -37.64 4.27 -21.21
C PHE A 190 -38.50 5.52 -20.96
N GLY A 191 -38.78 6.32 -22.00
CA GLY A 191 -39.56 7.57 -21.87
C GLY A 191 -41.08 7.40 -21.76
N ARG A 192 -41.61 6.16 -21.76
CA ARG A 192 -43.04 5.87 -21.55
C ARG A 192 -43.60 6.43 -20.24
N ASN A 193 -42.73 6.81 -19.31
CA ASN A 193 -43.05 7.40 -18.03
C ASN A 193 -43.43 8.89 -18.04
N GLY A 194 -43.64 9.50 -19.23
CA GLY A 194 -44.39 10.75 -19.38
C GLY A 194 -43.63 12.06 -19.12
N HIS A 195 -42.29 12.02 -19.00
CA HIS A 195 -41.48 13.23 -18.80
C HIS A 195 -40.85 13.69 -20.12
N GLY A 196 -41.45 14.70 -20.76
CA GLY A 196 -41.14 15.10 -22.14
C GLY A 196 -39.73 15.64 -22.42
N GLY A 197 -38.99 16.12 -21.41
CA GLY A 197 -37.73 16.85 -21.61
C GLY A 197 -36.53 16.45 -20.74
N GLY A 198 -36.71 15.64 -19.69
CA GLY A 198 -35.65 15.40 -18.68
C GLY A 198 -34.71 14.20 -18.95
N HIS A 199 -35.04 13.32 -19.89
CA HIS A 199 -34.38 12.02 -20.03
C HIS A 199 -32.89 12.12 -20.43
N GLN A 200 -32.52 13.12 -21.23
CA GLN A 200 -31.12 13.35 -21.59
C GLN A 200 -30.29 13.77 -20.36
N ALA A 201 -30.85 14.60 -19.48
CA ALA A 201 -30.17 15.00 -18.24
C ALA A 201 -30.00 13.81 -17.28
N GLN A 202 -31.00 12.92 -17.19
CA GLN A 202 -30.90 11.69 -16.39
C GLN A 202 -29.81 10.75 -16.92
N TRP A 203 -29.73 10.57 -18.24
CA TRP A 203 -28.67 9.77 -18.86
C TRP A 203 -27.28 10.35 -18.59
N ILE A 204 -27.10 11.67 -18.78
CA ILE A 204 -25.83 12.35 -18.48
C ILE A 204 -25.47 12.19 -16.99
N PHE A 205 -26.46 12.34 -16.10
CA PHE A 205 -26.26 12.21 -14.66
C PHE A 205 -25.84 10.78 -14.28
N SER A 206 -26.52 9.77 -14.79
CA SER A 206 -26.16 8.36 -14.56
C SER A 206 -24.75 8.06 -15.03
N PHE A 207 -24.40 8.51 -16.24
CA PHE A 207 -23.04 8.39 -16.76
C PHE A 207 -22.02 9.06 -15.84
N LEU A 208 -22.28 10.29 -15.41
CA LEU A 208 -21.37 11.04 -14.56
C LEU A 208 -21.18 10.36 -13.20
N CYS A 209 -22.25 9.82 -12.60
CA CYS A 209 -22.18 9.05 -11.37
C CYS A 209 -21.30 7.81 -11.53
N ALA A 210 -21.56 6.97 -12.54
CA ALA A 210 -20.77 5.76 -12.79
C ALA A 210 -19.29 6.09 -13.07
N PHE A 211 -19.03 7.14 -13.86
CA PHE A 211 -17.66 7.58 -14.16
C PHE A 211 -16.92 8.09 -12.92
N LEU A 212 -17.58 8.93 -12.11
CA LEU A 212 -16.99 9.44 -10.86
C LEU A 212 -16.75 8.33 -9.84
N ASP A 213 -17.67 7.36 -9.75
CA ASP A 213 -17.55 6.21 -8.88
C ASP A 213 -16.36 5.34 -9.27
N GLY A 214 -16.23 5.02 -10.56
CA GLY A 214 -15.08 4.29 -11.10
C GLY A 214 -13.75 5.02 -10.89
N LEU A 215 -13.73 6.35 -11.09
CA LEU A 215 -12.53 7.16 -10.86
C LEU A 215 -12.16 7.22 -9.37
N PHE A 216 -13.14 7.34 -8.48
CA PHE A 216 -12.91 7.40 -7.04
C PHE A 216 -12.45 6.06 -6.49
N GLY A 217 -13.07 4.95 -6.92
CA GLY A 217 -12.61 3.60 -6.63
C GLY A 217 -11.16 3.38 -7.07
N LEU A 218 -10.82 3.77 -8.30
CA LEU A 218 -9.46 3.68 -8.82
C LEU A 218 -8.47 4.53 -8.02
N ALA A 219 -8.84 5.74 -7.60
CA ALA A 219 -7.99 6.61 -6.78
C ALA A 219 -7.73 6.01 -5.39
N VAL A 220 -8.74 5.41 -4.75
CA VAL A 220 -8.59 4.73 -3.45
C VAL A 220 -7.71 3.49 -3.60
N THR A 221 -7.97 2.64 -4.60
CA THR A 221 -7.13 1.47 -4.90
C THR A 221 -5.68 1.88 -5.16
N PHE A 222 -5.47 2.97 -5.91
CA PHE A 222 -4.14 3.48 -6.18
C PHE A 222 -3.38 3.82 -4.89
N LEU A 223 -4.02 4.56 -3.98
CA LEU A 223 -3.41 4.92 -2.70
C LEU A 223 -3.14 3.68 -1.82
N LEU A 224 -4.05 2.72 -1.77
CA LEU A 224 -3.86 1.48 -1.02
C LEU A 224 -2.66 0.67 -1.55
N ILE A 225 -2.53 0.54 -2.87
CA ILE A 225 -1.42 -0.20 -3.50
C ILE A 225 -0.08 0.50 -3.22
N VAL A 226 -0.01 1.82 -3.39
CA VAL A 226 1.24 2.59 -3.19
C VAL A 226 1.69 2.61 -1.72
N THR A 227 0.75 2.63 -0.78
CA THR A 227 1.05 2.69 0.66
C THR A 227 1.40 1.34 1.28
N SER A 228 1.13 0.24 0.57
CA SER A 228 1.40 -1.11 1.05
C SER A 228 2.89 -1.45 1.03
N ALA A 229 3.44 -1.85 2.18
CA ALA A 229 4.83 -2.27 2.31
C ALA A 229 5.06 -3.76 2.00
N ARG A 230 4.00 -4.57 1.97
CA ARG A 230 4.05 -6.03 1.76
C ARG A 230 3.10 -6.45 0.64
N VAL A 231 3.47 -7.51 -0.07
CA VAL A 231 2.65 -8.07 -1.17
C VAL A 231 1.29 -8.55 -0.68
N LEU A 232 1.23 -9.16 0.52
CA LEU A 232 -0.03 -9.63 1.09
C LEU A 232 -1.01 -8.47 1.35
N ASP A 233 -0.50 -7.34 1.84
CA ASP A 233 -1.31 -6.16 2.11
C ASP A 233 -1.86 -5.58 0.80
N VAL A 234 -1.08 -5.58 -0.28
CA VAL A 234 -1.54 -5.20 -1.63
C VAL A 234 -2.73 -6.07 -2.07
N LEU A 235 -2.62 -7.40 -1.94
CA LEU A 235 -3.67 -8.33 -2.36
C LEU A 235 -4.93 -8.22 -1.51
N LEU A 236 -4.79 -8.07 -0.19
CA LEU A 236 -5.93 -7.91 0.73
C LEU A 236 -6.66 -6.59 0.50
N ASN A 237 -5.93 -5.50 0.32
CA ASN A 237 -6.50 -4.20 0.01
C ASN A 237 -7.23 -4.22 -1.34
N PHE A 238 -6.65 -4.89 -2.35
CA PHE A 238 -7.29 -5.08 -3.65
C PHE A 238 -8.62 -5.84 -3.53
N ALA A 239 -8.65 -6.97 -2.81
CA ALA A 239 -9.86 -7.75 -2.60
C ALA A 239 -10.95 -6.95 -1.87
N ALA A 240 -10.57 -6.12 -0.89
CA ALA A 240 -11.49 -5.27 -0.17
C ALA A 240 -12.12 -4.21 -1.07
N VAL A 241 -11.33 -3.56 -1.94
CA VAL A 241 -11.89 -2.57 -2.88
C VAL A 241 -12.75 -3.24 -3.95
N GLU A 242 -12.33 -4.38 -4.49
CA GLU A 242 -13.13 -5.12 -5.48
C GLU A 242 -14.52 -5.49 -4.93
N PHE A 243 -14.59 -5.91 -3.66
CA PHE A 243 -15.87 -6.17 -2.99
C PHE A 243 -16.75 -4.92 -2.91
N VAL A 244 -16.18 -3.77 -2.56
CA VAL A 244 -16.93 -2.49 -2.49
C VAL A 244 -17.34 -2.04 -3.89
N SER A 245 -16.51 -2.28 -4.90
CA SER A 245 -16.80 -1.99 -6.30
C SER A 245 -18.03 -2.74 -6.81
N GLY A 246 -18.23 -4.01 -6.44
CA GLY A 246 -19.38 -4.82 -6.87
C GLY A 246 -20.67 -4.65 -6.06
N LEU A 247 -20.78 -3.64 -5.19
CA LEU A 247 -21.98 -3.41 -4.37
C LEU A 247 -23.20 -2.97 -5.20
N ASP A 248 -22.99 -2.29 -6.32
CA ASP A 248 -24.03 -1.85 -7.24
C ASP A 248 -24.59 -3.02 -8.06
N GLU A 249 -23.74 -3.90 -8.60
CA GLU A 249 -24.15 -5.16 -9.22
C GLU A 249 -24.95 -6.02 -8.23
N SER A 250 -24.48 -6.12 -6.98
CA SER A 250 -25.19 -6.80 -5.90
C SER A 250 -26.54 -6.15 -5.58
N GLY A 251 -26.59 -4.81 -5.58
CA GLY A 251 -27.82 -4.04 -5.37
C GLY A 251 -28.85 -4.26 -6.48
N PHE A 252 -28.40 -4.33 -7.74
CA PHE A 252 -29.24 -4.66 -8.88
C PHE A 252 -29.76 -6.10 -8.80
N PHE A 253 -28.88 -7.06 -8.50
CA PHE A 253 -29.26 -8.47 -8.31
C PHE A 253 -30.32 -8.62 -7.21
N LEU A 254 -30.18 -7.93 -6.08
CA LEU A 254 -31.16 -7.93 -5.01
C LEU A 254 -32.50 -7.29 -5.43
N ALA A 255 -32.47 -6.25 -6.28
CA ALA A 255 -33.66 -5.67 -6.87
C ALA A 255 -34.37 -6.65 -7.82
N GLU A 256 -33.63 -7.33 -8.70
CA GLU A 256 -34.13 -8.34 -9.64
C GLU A 256 -34.85 -9.49 -8.91
N LYS A 257 -34.29 -9.98 -7.80
CA LYS A 257 -34.96 -11.00 -6.97
C LYS A 257 -36.14 -10.46 -6.14
N GLY A 258 -36.31 -9.14 -6.09
CA GLY A 258 -37.42 -8.47 -5.40
C GLY A 258 -37.22 -8.22 -3.91
N PHE A 259 -36.00 -8.38 -3.40
CA PHE A 259 -35.69 -8.08 -1.99
C PHE A 259 -35.79 -6.58 -1.68
N LEU A 260 -35.52 -5.71 -2.67
CA LEU A 260 -35.67 -4.26 -2.53
C LEU A 260 -37.11 -3.76 -2.84
N GLY A 261 -38.07 -4.67 -2.94
CA GLY A 261 -39.48 -4.36 -3.15
C GLY A 261 -39.96 -4.49 -4.60
N ARG A 262 -41.29 -4.50 -4.78
CA ARG A 262 -41.94 -4.76 -6.09
C ARG A 262 -41.66 -3.69 -7.14
N ALA A 263 -41.45 -2.44 -6.72
CA ALA A 263 -41.12 -1.33 -7.63
C ALA A 263 -39.73 -1.53 -8.26
N ASN A 264 -38.74 -1.87 -7.44
CA ASN A 264 -37.36 -2.12 -7.90
C ASN A 264 -37.29 -3.37 -8.76
N LYS A 265 -38.00 -4.44 -8.39
CA LYS A 265 -38.11 -5.64 -9.22
C LYS A 265 -38.64 -5.32 -10.62
N ARG A 266 -39.72 -4.55 -10.70
CA ARG A 266 -40.32 -4.18 -11.98
C ARG A 266 -39.37 -3.36 -12.86
N GLU A 267 -38.61 -2.43 -12.27
CA GLU A 267 -37.59 -1.68 -13.02
C GLU A 267 -36.40 -2.55 -13.39
N ALA A 268 -35.96 -3.48 -12.55
CA ALA A 268 -34.90 -4.45 -12.87
C ALA A 268 -35.31 -5.36 -14.03
N ASP A 269 -36.52 -5.92 -13.97
CA ASP A 269 -37.11 -6.71 -15.06
C ASP A 269 -37.21 -5.87 -16.34
N LEU A 270 -37.56 -4.58 -16.23
CA LEU A 270 -37.60 -3.67 -17.36
C LEU A 270 -36.21 -3.47 -17.96
N VAL A 271 -35.20 -3.12 -17.15
CA VAL A 271 -33.81 -2.93 -17.59
C VAL A 271 -33.28 -4.19 -18.27
N ALA A 272 -33.42 -5.35 -17.63
CA ALA A 272 -32.89 -6.63 -18.11
C ALA A 272 -33.58 -7.14 -19.41
N GLN A 273 -34.88 -6.88 -19.56
CA GLN A 273 -35.63 -7.31 -20.76
C GLN A 273 -35.64 -6.26 -21.87
N SER A 274 -35.34 -5.00 -21.54
CA SER A 274 -35.36 -3.91 -22.50
C SER A 274 -34.12 -3.93 -23.37
N THR A 275 -34.35 -4.12 -24.66
CA THR A 275 -33.34 -3.96 -25.68
C THR A 275 -33.63 -2.72 -26.50
N TYR A 276 -32.59 -1.97 -26.85
CA TYR A 276 -32.71 -0.85 -27.78
C TYR A 276 -31.78 -1.05 -28.98
N GLN A 277 -32.23 -0.58 -30.14
CA GLN A 277 -31.42 -0.58 -31.34
C GLN A 277 -30.44 0.59 -31.27
N LEU A 278 -29.16 0.30 -31.42
CA LEU A 278 -28.16 1.32 -31.68
C LEU A 278 -28.13 1.56 -33.18
N ARG A 279 -28.28 2.82 -33.60
CA ARG A 279 -28.10 3.20 -35.01
C ARG A 279 -26.72 2.71 -35.45
N PRO A 280 -26.62 1.89 -36.51
CA PRO A 280 -25.34 1.35 -36.94
C PRO A 280 -24.38 2.50 -37.22
N ARG A 281 -23.36 2.62 -36.37
CA ARG A 281 -22.26 3.53 -36.61
C ARG A 281 -21.30 2.76 -37.53
N LYS A 282 -20.95 3.35 -38.67
CA LYS A 282 -20.20 2.77 -39.81
C LYS A 282 -18.86 2.05 -39.50
N SER A 283 -18.49 1.80 -38.25
CA SER A 283 -17.33 0.97 -37.93
C SER A 283 -17.42 0.42 -36.49
N LYS A 284 -17.78 -0.86 -36.36
CA LYS A 284 -17.63 -1.66 -35.13
C LYS A 284 -16.19 -1.59 -34.60
N GLU A 285 -15.22 -1.56 -35.50
CA GLU A 285 -13.80 -1.44 -35.13
C GLU A 285 -13.48 -0.12 -34.42
N ARG A 286 -14.06 1.01 -34.86
CA ARG A 286 -13.82 2.30 -34.21
C ARG A 286 -14.32 2.29 -32.76
N ALA A 287 -15.42 1.60 -32.48
CA ALA A 287 -15.94 1.44 -31.13
C ALA A 287 -14.96 0.70 -30.21
N ALA A 288 -14.52 -0.48 -30.66
CA ALA A 288 -13.55 -1.27 -29.93
C ALA A 288 -12.24 -0.50 -29.74
N LYS A 289 -11.74 0.15 -30.80
CA LYS A 289 -10.53 0.98 -30.76
C LYS A 289 -10.64 2.12 -29.74
N ILE A 290 -11.76 2.85 -29.69
CA ILE A 290 -11.96 3.96 -28.74
C ILE A 290 -12.04 3.44 -27.30
N ARG A 291 -12.76 2.33 -27.04
CA ARG A 291 -12.82 1.71 -25.72
C ARG A 291 -11.42 1.29 -25.25
N THR A 292 -10.68 0.59 -26.10
CA THR A 292 -9.33 0.14 -25.80
C THR A 292 -8.39 1.33 -25.58
N MET A 293 -8.46 2.37 -26.40
CA MET A 293 -7.69 3.61 -26.19
C MET A 293 -8.02 4.31 -24.88
N GLY A 294 -9.30 4.35 -24.49
CA GLY A 294 -9.73 4.93 -23.21
C GLY A 294 -9.17 4.17 -22.00
N LEU A 295 -9.14 2.84 -22.06
CA LEU A 295 -8.54 2.02 -21.00
C LEU A 295 -7.01 2.16 -20.96
N ILE A 296 -6.36 2.15 -22.13
CA ILE A 296 -4.91 2.37 -22.22
C ILE A 296 -4.53 3.76 -21.71
N SER A 297 -5.32 4.80 -21.97
CA SER A 297 -5.03 6.14 -21.49
C SER A 297 -5.13 6.24 -19.96
N VAL A 298 -6.17 5.65 -19.37
CA VAL A 298 -6.32 5.57 -17.90
C VAL A 298 -5.15 4.78 -17.29
N LEU A 299 -4.82 3.62 -17.84
CA LEU A 299 -3.68 2.82 -17.37
C LEU A 299 -2.37 3.60 -17.46
N SER A 300 -2.15 4.32 -18.57
CA SER A 300 -0.95 5.14 -18.76
C SER A 300 -0.85 6.25 -17.71
N ILE A 301 -1.96 6.90 -17.36
CA ILE A 301 -2.01 7.92 -16.30
C ILE A 301 -1.68 7.31 -14.93
N VAL A 302 -2.30 6.17 -14.59
CA VAL A 302 -2.05 5.47 -13.31
C VAL A 302 -0.58 5.04 -13.19
N VAL A 303 -0.02 4.45 -14.24
CA VAL A 303 1.39 4.04 -14.28
C VAL A 303 2.33 5.24 -14.22
N ALA A 304 2.02 6.34 -14.89
CA ALA A 304 2.81 7.57 -14.82
C ALA A 304 2.81 8.18 -13.40
N LEU A 305 1.66 8.20 -12.74
CA LEU A 305 1.54 8.65 -11.34
C LEU A 305 2.31 7.74 -10.39
N TRP A 306 2.19 6.42 -10.55
CA TRP A 306 2.97 5.46 -9.77
C TRP A 306 4.48 5.65 -9.99
N LEU A 307 4.92 5.77 -11.24
CA LEU A 307 6.33 5.98 -11.57
C LEU A 307 6.85 7.27 -10.96
N TYR A 308 6.06 8.34 -10.97
CA TYR A 308 6.39 9.59 -10.29
C TYR A 308 6.60 9.40 -8.78
N LEU A 309 5.68 8.70 -8.11
CA LEU A 309 5.81 8.41 -6.68
C LEU A 309 7.01 7.48 -6.38
N TYR A 310 7.24 6.47 -7.22
CA TYR A 310 8.40 5.60 -7.13
C TYR A 310 9.72 6.39 -7.28
N LEU A 311 9.78 7.33 -8.21
CA LEU A 311 10.94 8.23 -8.34
C LEU A 311 11.13 9.07 -7.09
N LEU A 312 10.07 9.60 -6.48
CA LEU A 312 10.16 10.32 -5.20
C LEU A 312 10.67 9.44 -4.05
N GLN A 313 10.29 8.15 -4.02
CA GLN A 313 10.82 7.17 -3.07
C GLN A 313 12.32 6.92 -3.30
N VAL A 314 12.74 6.68 -4.54
CA VAL A 314 14.15 6.43 -4.91
C VAL A 314 15.04 7.66 -4.70
N LEU A 315 14.47 8.87 -4.83
CA LEU A 315 15.14 10.13 -4.49
C LEU A 315 15.20 10.37 -2.97
N GLY A 316 14.46 9.60 -2.18
CA GLY A 316 14.42 9.70 -0.73
C GLY A 316 13.64 10.89 -0.21
N HIS A 317 12.67 11.40 -0.97
CA HIS A 317 11.86 12.54 -0.55
C HIS A 317 11.01 12.21 0.70
N TYR A 318 10.66 10.93 0.88
CA TYR A 318 9.91 10.44 2.03
C TYR A 318 10.79 10.06 3.23
N ASN A 319 12.13 10.07 3.09
CA ASN A 319 13.02 9.78 4.21
C ASN A 319 12.84 10.81 5.33
N VAL A 320 12.99 10.34 6.57
CA VAL A 320 13.11 11.24 7.71
C VAL A 320 14.35 12.11 7.55
N LYS A 321 14.17 13.43 7.68
CA LYS A 321 15.25 14.42 7.51
C LYS A 321 16.19 14.48 8.71
N THR A 322 15.70 14.21 9.90
CA THR A 322 16.46 14.32 11.15
C THR A 322 16.12 13.19 12.10
N LEU A 323 17.16 12.51 12.56
CA LEU A 323 17.10 11.45 13.57
C LEU A 323 17.79 11.95 14.85
N ILE A 324 17.34 11.44 15.97
CA ILE A 324 18.01 11.56 17.27
C ILE A 324 18.57 10.18 17.56
N VAL A 325 19.87 10.10 17.81
CA VAL A 325 20.57 8.87 18.12
C VAL A 325 21.29 9.04 19.44
N GLN A 326 21.15 8.06 20.31
CA GLN A 326 21.87 7.96 21.56
C GLN A 326 22.54 6.57 21.62
N PHE A 327 23.84 6.59 21.74
CA PHE A 327 24.66 5.40 21.90
C PHE A 327 24.88 5.10 23.38
N ASP A 328 25.00 3.82 23.68
CA ASP A 328 25.55 3.34 24.94
C ASP A 328 27.07 3.54 24.98
N ASP A 329 27.60 3.85 26.16
CA ASP A 329 29.02 4.05 26.42
C ASP A 329 29.66 2.85 27.13
N GLN A 330 28.92 1.82 27.53
CA GLN A 330 29.48 0.67 28.29
C GLN A 330 30.48 -0.19 27.50
N LEU A 331 30.24 -0.40 26.20
CA LEU A 331 31.08 -1.28 25.36
C LEU A 331 32.19 -0.51 24.63
N HIS A 332 31.89 0.72 24.22
CA HIS A 332 32.80 1.63 23.54
C HIS A 332 32.52 3.05 24.00
N ASN A 333 33.33 3.50 24.96
CA ASN A 333 33.15 4.80 25.61
C ASN A 333 33.12 5.97 24.60
N GLU A 334 33.82 5.82 23.47
CA GLU A 334 33.87 6.84 22.41
C GLU A 334 32.52 7.03 21.69
N LEU A 335 31.66 5.99 21.64
CA LEU A 335 30.37 6.07 20.95
C LEU A 335 29.42 7.07 21.62
N GLY A 336 29.49 7.20 22.94
CA GLY A 336 28.70 8.18 23.68
C GLY A 336 28.87 9.61 23.15
N ALA A 337 30.08 9.97 22.70
CA ALA A 337 30.36 11.27 22.12
C ALA A 337 29.53 11.51 20.84
N TYR A 338 29.27 10.46 20.05
CA TYR A 338 28.51 10.51 18.79
C TYR A 338 26.99 10.47 18.98
N SER A 339 26.50 10.57 20.21
CA SER A 339 25.07 10.75 20.49
C SER A 339 24.62 12.15 20.05
N GLY A 340 23.65 12.20 19.13
CA GLY A 340 23.36 13.45 18.44
C GLY A 340 22.14 13.50 17.54
N PHE A 341 21.99 14.68 16.94
CA PHE A 341 21.09 14.87 15.81
C PHE A 341 21.82 14.46 14.54
N TYR A 342 21.19 13.60 13.76
CA TYR A 342 21.69 13.11 12.49
C TYR A 342 20.79 13.62 11.39
N THR A 343 21.36 14.33 10.42
CA THR A 343 20.62 14.90 9.30
C THR A 343 20.84 14.09 8.04
N LEU A 344 19.77 13.87 7.27
CA LEU A 344 19.87 13.23 5.97
C LEU A 344 20.64 14.16 5.03
N GLN A 345 21.82 13.73 4.60
CA GLN A 345 22.59 14.45 3.60
C GLN A 345 21.99 14.13 2.23
N THR A 346 21.48 15.16 1.54
CA THR A 346 21.00 15.02 0.16
C THR A 346 22.12 14.50 -0.71
N ARG A 347 21.80 13.57 -1.61
CA ARG A 347 22.74 12.94 -2.54
C ARG A 347 23.67 13.99 -3.15
N SER A 348 24.97 13.90 -2.86
CA SER A 348 25.96 14.62 -3.65
C SER A 348 26.01 13.95 -5.01
N HIS A 349 25.52 14.66 -6.05
CA HIS A 349 25.48 14.17 -7.44
C HIS A 349 26.85 13.74 -8.00
N LYS A 350 27.96 14.08 -7.32
CA LYS A 350 29.33 13.86 -7.82
C LYS A 350 30.04 12.62 -7.24
N GLY A 351 29.34 11.77 -6.48
CA GLY A 351 29.92 10.56 -5.91
C GLY A 351 29.44 9.25 -6.57
N PRO A 352 30.29 8.22 -6.73
CA PRO A 352 29.88 6.91 -7.24
C PRO A 352 28.93 6.15 -6.30
N SER A 353 28.81 6.56 -5.03
CA SER A 353 27.86 5.97 -4.08
C SER A 353 26.56 6.76 -4.03
N GLN A 354 25.53 6.29 -4.76
CA GLN A 354 24.15 6.82 -4.66
C GLN A 354 23.44 6.42 -3.34
N ARG A 355 24.17 6.32 -2.23
CA ARG A 355 23.68 5.78 -0.96
C ARG A 355 23.05 6.88 -0.11
N PHE A 356 22.03 6.52 0.66
CA PHE A 356 21.47 7.40 1.68
C PHE A 356 22.44 7.48 2.84
N ARG A 357 22.70 8.71 3.31
CA ARG A 357 23.66 8.98 4.37
C ARG A 357 23.02 9.91 5.39
N TYR A 358 23.10 9.53 6.65
CA TYR A 358 22.82 10.43 7.76
C TYR A 358 24.14 10.87 8.37
N VAL A 359 24.33 12.18 8.50
CA VAL A 359 25.56 12.76 9.07
C VAL A 359 25.19 13.48 10.35
N GLU A 360 25.99 13.25 11.39
CA GLU A 360 25.87 13.97 12.65
C GLU A 360 26.03 15.49 12.43
N ASP A 361 25.10 16.26 12.98
CA ASP A 361 25.09 17.72 12.87
C ASP A 361 26.07 18.33 13.88
N ARG A 362 27.37 18.34 13.52
CA ARG A 362 28.45 18.96 14.31
C ARG A 362 29.06 20.17 13.61
N ILE A 363 29.33 21.19 14.42
CA ILE A 363 30.15 22.35 14.04
C ILE A 363 31.60 21.88 13.93
N GLY A 364 32.13 21.70 12.72
CA GLY A 364 33.55 21.38 12.50
C GLY A 364 33.85 20.25 11.51
N GLY A 365 32.85 19.56 10.96
CA GLY A 365 33.05 18.60 9.86
C GLY A 365 33.92 17.39 10.26
N GLY A 366 33.34 16.43 10.98
CA GLY A 366 34.03 15.21 11.42
C GLY A 366 33.16 14.30 12.28
N GLY A 367 31.84 14.32 12.05
CA GLY A 367 30.88 13.59 12.87
C GLY A 367 30.64 12.16 12.39
N GLY A 368 29.96 11.40 13.23
CA GLY A 368 29.51 10.04 12.92
C GLY A 368 28.59 10.02 11.69
N LYS A 369 28.58 8.91 10.96
CA LYS A 369 27.79 8.72 9.75
C LYS A 369 27.06 7.38 9.80
N PHE A 370 25.79 7.39 9.42
CA PHE A 370 25.06 6.17 9.06
C PHE A 370 24.93 6.08 7.55
N GLU A 371 25.29 4.94 6.98
CA GLU A 371 25.02 4.62 5.58
C GLU A 371 24.51 3.20 5.41
N TYR A 372 23.71 3.00 4.38
CA TYR A 372 23.16 1.69 4.06
C TYR A 372 24.10 0.87 3.18
N CYS A 373 24.50 -0.33 3.64
CA CYS A 373 25.27 -1.28 2.85
C CYS A 373 24.36 -2.28 2.12
N ARG A 374 24.09 -2.03 0.84
CA ARG A 374 23.18 -2.84 0.01
C ARG A 374 23.56 -4.32 -0.11
N LYS A 375 24.86 -4.66 -0.09
CA LYS A 375 25.33 -6.05 -0.24
C LYS A 375 24.96 -6.93 0.94
N GLN A 376 24.98 -6.34 2.14
CA GLN A 376 24.72 -7.04 3.39
C GLN A 376 23.30 -6.79 3.90
N ALA A 377 22.60 -5.81 3.30
CA ALA A 377 21.30 -5.35 3.75
C ALA A 377 21.35 -4.94 5.23
N VAL A 378 22.33 -4.12 5.61
CA VAL A 378 22.48 -3.57 6.97
C VAL A 378 22.77 -2.08 6.89
N TRP A 379 22.37 -1.34 7.91
CA TRP A 379 22.85 0.01 8.15
C TRP A 379 24.13 -0.05 8.97
N THR A 380 25.15 0.69 8.56
CA THR A 380 26.44 0.74 9.28
C THR A 380 26.69 2.15 9.79
N PHE A 381 27.33 2.21 10.95
CA PHE A 381 27.82 3.41 11.61
C PHE A 381 29.35 3.42 11.60
N PHE A 382 29.92 4.55 11.18
CA PHE A 382 31.36 4.77 11.11
C PHE A 382 31.68 6.26 11.24
N ILE A 383 32.90 6.58 11.66
CA ILE A 383 33.36 7.96 11.86
C ILE A 383 34.15 8.40 10.62
N ASP A 384 35.19 7.62 10.32
CA ASP A 384 36.10 7.82 9.20
C ASP A 384 36.02 6.69 8.17
N GLY A 385 36.36 7.02 6.93
CA GLY A 385 36.31 6.09 5.80
C GLY A 385 35.40 6.56 4.67
N THR A 386 35.59 5.91 3.51
CA THR A 386 34.88 6.24 2.26
C THR A 386 33.83 5.19 1.89
N ASP A 387 34.00 3.94 2.30
CA ASP A 387 33.05 2.85 2.02
C ASP A 387 32.41 2.31 3.31
N PRO A 388 31.09 2.51 3.51
CA PRO A 388 30.38 1.97 4.67
C PRO A 388 30.23 0.43 4.64
N CYS A 389 30.57 -0.21 3.51
CA CYS A 389 30.55 -1.66 3.37
C CYS A 389 31.92 -2.32 3.70
N ASP A 390 32.97 -1.53 3.95
CA ASP A 390 34.25 -2.07 4.40
C ASP A 390 34.19 -2.30 5.92
N PHE A 391 33.97 -3.56 6.32
CA PHE A 391 33.87 -3.99 7.72
C PHE A 391 35.05 -3.56 8.60
N ARG A 392 36.19 -3.18 8.02
CA ARG A 392 37.33 -2.66 8.78
C ARG A 392 37.05 -1.29 9.41
N ASN A 393 36.22 -0.47 8.77
CA ASN A 393 35.88 0.88 9.24
C ASN A 393 34.53 0.96 9.96
N VAL A 394 33.74 -0.12 9.91
CA VAL A 394 32.42 -0.19 10.57
C VAL A 394 32.61 -0.35 12.07
N ILE A 395 32.02 0.56 12.84
CA ILE A 395 32.06 0.55 14.30
C ILE A 395 30.80 -0.13 14.86
N ALA A 396 29.64 0.21 14.32
CA ALA A 396 28.39 -0.44 14.67
C ALA A 396 27.55 -0.73 13.42
N GLN A 397 26.64 -1.70 13.50
CA GLN A 397 25.72 -2.04 12.44
C GLN A 397 24.36 -2.42 13.01
N SER A 398 23.31 -2.24 12.22
CA SER A 398 21.97 -2.70 12.55
C SER A 398 21.84 -4.21 12.30
N ASP A 399 20.75 -4.79 12.80
CA ASP A 399 20.26 -6.05 12.24
C ASP A 399 19.93 -5.91 10.74
N THR A 400 19.68 -7.03 10.07
CA THR A 400 19.30 -7.09 8.67
C THR A 400 18.10 -6.18 8.36
N ALA A 401 18.36 -5.14 7.60
CA ALA A 401 17.41 -4.16 7.11
C ALA A 401 17.22 -4.39 5.61
N ARG A 402 16.06 -4.90 5.19
CA ARG A 402 15.78 -5.13 3.75
C ARG A 402 15.67 -3.83 2.97
N THR A 403 15.25 -2.77 3.65
CA THR A 403 14.99 -1.46 3.06
C THR A 403 16.02 -0.44 3.49
N PHE A 404 16.18 0.61 2.69
CA PHE A 404 16.99 1.79 3.07
C PHE A 404 16.20 2.76 3.97
N ASP A 405 15.15 2.30 4.64
CA ASP A 405 14.42 3.14 5.58
C ASP A 405 14.99 2.92 6.99
N LEU A 406 15.78 3.88 7.45
CA LEU A 406 16.40 3.83 8.78
C LEU A 406 15.35 3.89 9.90
N THR A 407 14.13 4.39 9.64
CA THR A 407 13.06 4.45 10.65
C THR A 407 12.48 3.09 11.00
N ASN A 408 12.54 2.11 10.09
CA ASN A 408 12.17 0.73 10.37
C ASN A 408 13.10 0.05 11.38
N LEU A 409 14.26 0.65 11.66
CA LEU A 409 15.22 0.17 12.64
C LEU A 409 15.08 0.82 14.02
N ILE A 410 14.09 1.70 14.20
CA ILE A 410 13.76 2.24 15.53
C ILE A 410 13.27 1.10 16.41
N GLY A 411 14.04 0.81 17.46
CA GLY A 411 13.80 -0.33 18.37
C GLY A 411 14.33 -1.68 17.87
N ALA A 412 14.97 -1.73 16.70
CA ALA A 412 15.69 -2.92 16.27
C ALA A 412 17.02 -3.05 17.03
N ALA A 413 17.57 -4.27 17.09
CA ALA A 413 18.88 -4.50 17.70
C ALA A 413 20.00 -3.87 16.85
N TRP A 414 20.96 -3.27 17.55
CA TRP A 414 22.20 -2.78 16.97
C TRP A 414 23.37 -3.52 17.59
N PHE A 415 24.43 -3.68 16.81
CA PHE A 415 25.61 -4.42 17.22
C PHE A 415 26.85 -3.55 17.04
N VAL A 416 27.74 -3.59 18.02
CA VAL A 416 29.01 -2.87 17.99
C VAL A 416 30.16 -3.85 17.78
N LYS A 417 31.14 -3.47 16.95
CA LYS A 417 32.33 -4.25 16.67
C LYS A 417 33.25 -4.22 17.89
N ARG A 418 33.62 -5.37 18.44
CA ARG A 418 34.54 -5.42 19.60
C ARG A 418 35.96 -5.01 19.16
N ALA A 419 36.65 -4.23 19.99
CA ALA A 419 38.01 -3.77 19.72
C ALA A 419 38.94 -4.94 19.34
N ASN A 420 39.72 -4.75 18.26
CA ASN A 420 40.65 -5.75 17.72
C ASN A 420 40.03 -7.08 17.25
N SER A 421 38.72 -7.12 16.99
CA SER A 421 38.06 -8.32 16.45
C SER A 421 37.05 -7.96 15.37
N ASP A 422 36.79 -8.91 14.46
CA ASP A 422 35.70 -8.79 13.48
C ASP A 422 34.33 -9.26 14.01
N HIS A 423 34.23 -9.46 15.33
CA HIS A 423 33.01 -9.89 15.98
C HIS A 423 32.18 -8.70 16.45
N PHE A 424 30.88 -8.78 16.16
CA PHE A 424 29.87 -7.82 16.60
C PHE A 424 29.16 -8.36 17.85
N VAL A 425 28.96 -7.49 18.84
CA VAL A 425 28.22 -7.78 20.07
C VAL A 425 27.00 -6.86 20.17
N PRO A 426 25.84 -7.34 20.67
CA PRO A 426 24.64 -6.53 20.77
C PRO A 426 24.87 -5.34 21.72
N MET A 427 24.37 -4.16 21.34
CA MET A 427 24.42 -2.94 22.12
C MET A 427 23.15 -2.85 22.98
N PRO A 428 23.25 -2.86 24.33
CA PRO A 428 22.07 -2.95 25.19
C PRO A 428 21.23 -1.66 25.18
N ASP A 429 21.86 -0.48 25.19
CA ASP A 429 21.17 0.81 25.37
C ASP A 429 21.24 1.73 24.12
N PHE A 430 21.07 1.15 22.93
CA PHE A 430 20.96 1.95 21.70
C PHE A 430 19.56 2.52 21.51
N VAL A 431 19.45 3.85 21.44
CA VAL A 431 18.17 4.52 21.21
C VAL A 431 18.25 5.34 19.92
N MET A 432 17.36 5.04 18.98
CA MET A 432 17.14 5.85 17.78
C MET A 432 15.69 6.31 17.74
N GLN A 433 15.49 7.59 17.48
CA GLN A 433 14.16 8.19 17.40
C GLN A 433 14.09 9.17 16.22
N VAL A 434 12.90 9.36 15.67
CA VAL A 434 12.65 10.46 14.73
C VAL A 434 12.70 11.77 15.52
N GLY A 435 13.23 12.84 14.91
CA GLY A 435 13.13 14.18 15.46
C GLY A 435 11.67 14.60 15.72
N CYS A 436 11.47 15.75 16.38
CA CYS A 436 10.13 16.20 16.72
C CYS A 436 9.26 16.40 15.46
N GLN A 437 7.97 16.10 15.54
CA GLN A 437 6.98 16.42 14.51
C GLN A 437 6.00 17.49 15.00
N ARG A 438 5.74 17.51 16.30
CA ARG A 438 4.79 18.40 16.99
C ARG A 438 5.46 19.04 18.20
N GLN A 439 4.90 20.15 18.68
CA GLN A 439 5.40 20.83 19.88
C GLN A 439 5.39 19.92 21.11
N ARG A 440 4.36 19.08 21.25
CA ARG A 440 4.25 18.08 22.32
C ARG A 440 5.36 17.03 22.34
N ASP A 441 6.09 16.85 21.24
CA ASP A 441 7.21 15.91 21.20
C ASP A 441 8.44 16.44 21.95
N CYS A 442 8.49 17.76 22.18
CA CYS A 442 9.54 18.48 22.92
C CYS A 442 9.21 18.61 24.42
N ALA A 443 8.65 17.54 25.02
CA ALA A 443 8.28 17.45 26.44
C ALA A 443 7.37 18.58 26.98
N GLY A 444 6.79 19.42 26.11
CA GLY A 444 6.05 20.63 26.49
C GLY A 444 6.92 21.85 26.82
N PHE A 445 8.25 21.71 26.81
CA PHE A 445 9.21 22.76 27.19
C PHE A 445 10.04 23.28 26.01
N GLY A 446 9.54 23.10 24.79
CA GLY A 446 10.20 23.60 23.60
C GLY A 446 9.29 23.71 22.40
N THR A 447 9.83 24.34 21.35
CA THR A 447 9.17 24.46 20.05
C THR A 447 9.85 23.55 19.03
N CYS A 448 9.05 22.83 18.25
CA CYS A 448 9.57 21.98 17.20
C CYS A 448 9.82 22.79 15.92
N ILE A 449 11.09 23.01 15.57
CA ILE A 449 11.52 23.75 14.37
C ILE A 449 12.41 22.83 13.54
N ALA A 450 12.05 22.61 12.27
CA ALA A 450 12.81 21.76 11.35
C ALA A 450 13.17 20.36 11.91
N ASN A 451 12.22 19.73 12.61
CA ASN A 451 12.35 18.42 13.27
C ASN A 451 13.35 18.37 14.43
N LYS A 452 13.72 19.54 14.97
CA LYS A 452 14.55 19.67 16.18
C LYS A 452 13.77 20.44 17.24
N CYS A 453 13.95 20.04 18.49
CA CYS A 453 13.38 20.77 19.61
C CYS A 453 14.28 21.95 19.96
N HIS A 454 13.72 23.15 19.87
CA HIS A 454 14.32 24.36 20.42
C HIS A 454 13.73 24.58 21.81
N CYS A 455 14.54 24.34 22.83
CA CYS A 455 14.11 24.42 24.22
C CYS A 455 13.87 25.85 24.66
N HIS A 456 12.88 26.05 25.50
CA HIS A 456 12.68 27.30 26.22
C HIS A 456 13.78 27.47 27.27
N ASP A 457 13.92 28.70 27.78
CA ASP A 457 14.92 29.02 28.80
C ASP A 457 14.76 28.12 30.04
N GLY A 458 15.89 27.66 30.58
CA GLY A 458 15.93 26.74 31.72
C GLY A 458 15.67 25.27 31.38
N TYR A 459 15.56 24.90 30.10
CA TYR A 459 15.44 23.49 29.67
C TYR A 459 16.49 23.13 28.63
N PHE A 460 16.95 21.88 28.68
CA PHE A 460 17.94 21.32 27.76
C PHE A 460 17.65 19.84 27.49
N GLY A 461 18.44 19.24 26.58
CA GLY A 461 18.23 17.87 26.10
C GLY A 461 17.78 17.82 24.64
N PHE A 462 17.60 16.61 24.10
CA PHE A 462 17.21 16.44 22.70
C PHE A 462 15.74 16.77 22.46
N ARG A 463 14.93 16.64 23.50
CA ARG A 463 13.49 16.85 23.57
C ARG A 463 13.11 17.86 24.65
N CYS A 464 14.06 18.63 25.16
CA CYS A 464 13.83 19.58 26.26
C CYS A 464 13.33 18.92 27.54
N GLU A 465 13.79 17.69 27.77
CA GLU A 465 13.36 16.81 28.86
C GLU A 465 14.04 17.11 30.20
N TYR A 466 15.16 17.85 30.19
CA TYR A 466 15.91 18.19 31.39
C TYR A 466 15.73 19.65 31.75
N ASN A 467 15.47 19.90 33.04
CA ASN A 467 15.42 21.25 33.61
C ASN A 467 16.82 21.61 34.12
N GLU A 468 17.31 22.79 33.76
CA GLU A 468 18.60 23.35 34.18
C GLU A 468 18.72 23.44 35.71
N ALA A 469 17.63 23.70 36.43
CA ALA A 469 17.61 23.70 37.90
C ALA A 469 17.93 22.31 38.51
N ASN A 470 17.70 21.24 37.75
CA ASN A 470 18.00 19.86 38.12
C ASN A 470 19.23 19.31 37.37
N ALA A 471 19.92 20.14 36.58
CA ALA A 471 21.15 19.72 35.92
C ALA A 471 22.18 19.36 36.99
N CYS A 472 22.91 18.27 36.78
CA CYS A 472 24.05 17.95 37.62
C CYS A 472 25.09 19.07 37.46
N SER A 473 25.30 19.85 38.53
CA SER A 473 26.27 20.95 38.54
C SER A 473 27.72 20.47 38.36
N VAL A 474 27.95 19.17 38.58
CA VAL A 474 29.26 18.51 38.40
C VAL A 474 29.04 17.21 37.65
N ILE A 475 29.67 17.09 36.48
CA ILE A 475 29.84 15.81 35.80
C ILE A 475 31.21 15.27 36.23
N GLN A 476 31.21 14.08 36.81
CA GLN A 476 32.42 13.39 37.20
C GLN A 476 32.88 12.50 36.05
N LEU A 477 34.12 12.70 35.63
CA LEU A 477 34.78 11.84 34.65
C LEU A 477 35.62 10.80 35.41
N ASP A 478 35.44 9.53 35.06
CA ASP A 478 36.25 8.43 35.57
C ASP A 478 37.72 8.65 35.18
N GLU A 479 38.65 8.47 36.12
CA GLU A 479 40.08 8.71 35.85
C GLU A 479 40.68 7.75 34.83
N ARG A 480 39.99 6.65 34.50
CA ARG A 480 40.37 5.75 33.40
C ARG A 480 40.34 6.43 32.01
N PHE A 481 39.85 7.66 31.91
CA PHE A 481 39.92 8.49 30.72
C PHE A 481 41.24 9.29 30.66
N ASP A 482 42.26 8.70 30.03
CA ASP A 482 43.59 9.33 29.82
C ASP A 482 43.58 10.48 28.81
N THR A 483 42.54 10.56 27.95
CA THR A 483 42.37 11.58 26.92
C THR A 483 41.09 12.38 27.15
N ALA A 484 41.16 13.69 26.89
CA ALA A 484 40.08 14.64 27.13
C ALA A 484 38.74 14.11 26.57
N PHE A 485 37.70 14.07 27.40
CA PHE A 485 36.37 13.67 26.99
C PHE A 485 35.92 14.59 25.85
N PRO A 486 35.78 14.09 24.60
CA PRO A 486 35.37 14.92 23.48
C PRO A 486 33.84 15.10 23.54
N SER A 487 33.32 15.61 24.66
CA SER A 487 31.95 16.11 24.71
C SER A 487 31.93 17.47 24.02
N VAL A 488 31.23 17.52 22.90
CA VAL A 488 30.97 18.77 22.17
C VAL A 488 29.80 19.55 22.78
N ARG A 489 29.23 19.09 23.90
CA ARG A 489 28.05 19.69 24.53
C ARG A 489 28.42 20.31 25.88
N GLN A 490 27.99 21.54 26.10
CA GLN A 490 27.97 22.17 27.43
C GLN A 490 26.88 21.51 28.28
N VAL A 491 27.11 20.27 28.72
CA VAL A 491 26.23 19.60 29.70
C VAL A 491 26.59 20.01 31.12
N SER A 492 27.82 20.52 31.32
CA SER A 492 28.29 21.07 32.60
C SER A 492 29.20 22.27 32.38
N THR A 493 29.15 23.18 33.34
CA THR A 493 30.08 24.32 33.46
C THR A 493 31.38 23.93 34.18
N GLN A 494 31.39 22.80 34.89
CA GLN A 494 32.53 22.30 35.66
C GLN A 494 32.78 20.81 35.44
N TYR A 495 34.04 20.45 35.22
CA TYR A 495 34.49 19.07 35.11
C TYR A 495 35.44 18.77 36.25
N SER A 496 35.18 17.67 36.97
CA SER A 496 36.05 17.18 38.02
C SER A 496 36.49 15.76 37.65
N LYS A 497 37.80 15.53 37.63
CA LYS A 497 38.36 14.18 37.57
C LYS A 497 38.29 13.60 38.97
N LEU A 498 37.67 12.44 39.13
CA LEU A 498 37.75 11.71 40.39
C LEU A 498 39.14 11.07 40.50
N PRO A 499 39.92 11.32 41.56
CA PRO A 499 41.14 10.58 41.80
C PRO A 499 40.83 9.08 41.89
N GLY A 500 41.44 8.32 41.00
CA GLY A 500 41.39 6.88 40.84
C GLY A 500 42.03 6.21 42.04
N THR A 501 41.34 6.29 43.16
CA THR A 501 41.61 5.45 44.31
C THR A 501 40.97 4.10 44.00
N LEU A 502 41.82 3.16 43.58
CA LEU A 502 41.47 1.74 43.51
C LEU A 502 40.75 1.34 44.81
N PRO A 503 39.49 0.89 44.80
CA PRO A 503 38.94 0.16 45.93
C PRO A 503 39.61 -1.22 45.95
N GLY A 504 40.80 -1.26 46.55
CA GLY A 504 41.26 -2.48 47.17
C GLY A 504 40.32 -2.80 48.33
N THR A 505 39.87 -4.06 48.37
CA THR A 505 39.17 -4.76 49.46
C THR A 505 37.65 -4.59 49.60
N SER A 506 36.96 -5.62 49.11
CA SER A 506 35.82 -6.32 49.71
C SER A 506 34.74 -5.49 50.41
N ALA A 507 33.61 -5.29 49.73
CA ALA A 507 32.32 -5.18 50.38
C ALA A 507 31.38 -6.22 49.77
N HIS A 508 30.83 -7.06 50.65
CA HIS A 508 29.87 -8.11 50.38
C HIS A 508 28.48 -7.55 50.04
N ILE A 509 27.83 -8.21 49.07
CA ILE A 509 26.41 -8.22 48.66
C ILE A 509 25.92 -6.96 47.92
#